data_AF-A0A1F3SUK3-F1
#
_entry.id   AF-A0A1F3SUK3-F1
#
_cell.length_a   1.000
_cell.length_b   1.000
_cell.length_c   1.000
_cell.angle_alpha   90.00
_cell.angle_beta   90.00
_cell.angle_gamma   90.00
#
_symmetry.space_group_name_H-M   'P 1'
#
loop_
_entity.id
_entity.type
_entity.pdbx_description
1 polymer ?
#
loop_
_entity_poly.entity_id
_entity_poly.type
_entity_poly.pdbx_seq_one_letter_code
_entity_poly.pdbx_strand_id
1 'polypeptide(L)'
;MTASTALSVQLTMEGNRQVSVAKGTSLMEVVQQMSGGAQGRSIFAAFVDNKLRELSTRVEQDSQVRFVGLNSLDGIRVYQRSASFILIKALHDLYPEARIHILHPLSNGLYAEISNGPQITPQIIRSLEDRMQEIVKLDLPFQREEVPIEKAIEVFRASGRDDKARLLSFRNATKASVYQLDGMLNYFYGYLAPSTGYVKQFSLDAYDKGMILHLPSLMHPTKLVRAKKSKKLYDVFKETRRWRQILEVEDVGMLNELIRTQRYNEFVLISEAFHEKKIAQIADTITKRKETRVILVSGASASGKTTFTKRLGIQLRINGHKPLLVSMDDYFLDRDKTPKSANGDHDFESPYAVNVALFQENLRKIVEKKEVELPKYDFKTGTGGLSGKTIRPEEHGLVIVEGIHALNPLFWSELPKESIFKIYVSPLTEVPLDTHNRIPTTDTRILRRIIRDHQFRNYSAAQTILRWPSVREGESQYVFPFQEEADVFFNTALVYELAALKTAVEPVLEQVPVDSYAYGEALRLMKFLSYFLPIPVDAIPRHSILREFVGGSSFRY
;
A
#
# COMPACT_ATOMS: atom_id res chain seq x y z
N MET A 1 -38.72 -46.15 2.62
CA MET A 1 -37.41 -45.48 2.73
C MET A 1 -37.45 -44.25 1.86
N THR A 2 -37.61 -43.08 2.46
CA THR A 2 -37.58 -41.79 1.74
C THR A 2 -36.13 -41.45 1.46
N ALA A 3 -35.72 -41.53 0.19
CA ALA A 3 -34.43 -41.02 -0.24
C ALA A 3 -34.45 -39.49 -0.05
N SER A 4 -33.74 -39.02 0.98
CA SER A 4 -33.39 -37.61 1.12
C SER A 4 -32.53 -37.24 -0.08
N THR A 5 -33.13 -36.66 -1.12
CA THR A 5 -32.40 -35.95 -2.17
C THR A 5 -31.62 -34.84 -1.48
N ALA A 6 -30.32 -35.06 -1.26
CA ALA A 6 -29.44 -34.01 -0.77
C ALA A 6 -29.55 -32.85 -1.76
N LEU A 7 -30.10 -31.71 -1.30
CA LEU A 7 -30.19 -30.50 -2.10
C LEU A 7 -28.79 -30.18 -2.60
N SER A 8 -28.60 -30.16 -3.92
CA SER A 8 -27.33 -29.79 -4.53
C SER A 8 -27.33 -28.29 -4.85
N VAL A 9 -26.14 -27.70 -4.87
CA VAL A 9 -25.91 -26.32 -5.30
C VAL A 9 -24.89 -26.31 -6.44
N GLN A 10 -25.02 -25.34 -7.33
CA GLN A 10 -24.18 -25.18 -8.50
C GLN A 10 -23.16 -24.06 -8.30
N LEU A 11 -21.88 -24.41 -8.35
CA LEU A 11 -20.78 -23.45 -8.29
C LEU A 11 -20.27 -23.17 -9.70
N THR A 12 -20.31 -21.89 -10.10
CA THR A 12 -19.75 -21.44 -11.38
C THR A 12 -18.37 -20.87 -11.16
N MET A 13 -17.36 -21.40 -11.84
CA MET A 13 -15.96 -21.01 -11.73
C MET A 13 -15.47 -20.28 -12.99
N GLU A 14 -14.25 -19.75 -12.93
CA GLU A 14 -13.60 -19.14 -14.09
C GLU A 14 -13.63 -20.08 -15.32
N GLY A 15 -13.87 -19.51 -16.50
CA GLY A 15 -14.03 -20.27 -17.74
C GLY A 15 -15.38 -20.99 -17.88
N ASN A 16 -16.40 -20.59 -17.11
CA ASN A 16 -17.75 -21.19 -17.10
C ASN A 16 -17.78 -22.67 -16.70
N ARG A 17 -16.75 -23.14 -16.00
CA ARG A 17 -16.76 -24.48 -15.42
C ARG A 17 -17.79 -24.54 -14.29
N GLN A 18 -18.72 -25.48 -14.37
CA GLN A 18 -19.72 -25.70 -13.33
C GLN A 18 -19.39 -26.96 -12.53
N VAL A 19 -19.53 -26.86 -11.21
CA VAL A 19 -19.36 -27.99 -10.28
C VAL A 19 -20.59 -28.07 -9.40
N SER A 20 -21.25 -29.23 -9.38
CA SER A 20 -22.38 -29.48 -8.47
C SER A 20 -21.88 -30.16 -7.20
N VAL A 21 -22.24 -29.60 -6.05
CA VAL A 21 -21.87 -30.13 -4.74
C VAL A 21 -23.09 -30.17 -3.82
N ALA A 22 -23.06 -30.98 -2.77
CA ALA A 22 -24.13 -30.99 -1.79
C ALA A 22 -24.21 -29.64 -1.07
N LYS A 23 -25.41 -29.15 -0.79
CA LYS A 23 -25.62 -27.97 0.04
C LYS A 23 -24.93 -28.14 1.40
N GLY A 24 -24.25 -27.09 1.85
CA GLY A 24 -23.46 -27.10 3.08
C GLY A 24 -22.03 -27.61 2.91
N THR A 25 -21.63 -28.05 1.70
CA THR A 25 -20.21 -28.38 1.41
C THR A 25 -19.33 -27.15 1.63
N SER A 26 -18.20 -27.30 2.31
CA SER A 26 -17.23 -26.23 2.51
C SER A 26 -16.38 -26.00 1.26
N LEU A 27 -15.93 -24.77 1.04
CA LEU A 27 -15.00 -24.46 -0.06
C LEU A 27 -13.71 -25.31 0.01
N MET A 28 -13.28 -25.70 1.20
CA MET A 28 -12.17 -26.63 1.42
C MET A 28 -12.45 -28.00 0.79
N GLU A 29 -13.61 -28.58 1.06
CA GLU A 29 -14.03 -29.87 0.48
C GLU A 29 -14.14 -29.76 -1.05
N VAL A 30 -14.66 -28.63 -1.57
CA VAL A 30 -14.69 -28.37 -3.03
C VAL A 30 -13.28 -28.40 -3.61
N VAL A 31 -12.32 -27.70 -2.99
CA VAL A 31 -10.91 -27.70 -3.42
C VAL A 31 -10.32 -29.12 -3.41
N GLN A 32 -10.59 -29.90 -2.37
CA GLN A 32 -10.09 -31.27 -2.24
C GLN A 32 -10.64 -32.18 -3.34
N GLN A 33 -11.94 -32.09 -3.64
CA GLN A 33 -12.59 -32.83 -4.72
C GLN A 33 -12.01 -32.47 -6.10
N MET A 34 -11.69 -31.20 -6.34
CA MET A 34 -11.14 -30.74 -7.61
C MET A 34 -9.66 -31.08 -7.82
N SER A 35 -8.87 -31.08 -6.75
CA SER A 35 -7.39 -30.99 -6.83
C SER A 35 -6.67 -32.32 -6.65
N GLY A 36 -7.40 -33.44 -6.51
CA GLY A 36 -6.79 -34.75 -6.22
C GLY A 36 -5.93 -34.75 -4.94
N GLY A 37 -6.27 -33.92 -3.94
CA GLY A 37 -5.59 -33.83 -2.64
C GLY A 37 -4.30 -33.01 -2.58
N ALA A 38 -3.37 -33.15 -3.53
CA ALA A 38 -2.02 -32.56 -3.42
C ALA A 38 -1.89 -31.10 -3.87
N GLN A 39 -2.69 -30.65 -4.87
CA GLN A 39 -2.68 -29.26 -5.35
C GLN A 39 -3.47 -28.29 -4.43
N GLY A 40 -4.26 -28.81 -3.49
CA GLY A 40 -5.17 -28.01 -2.64
C GLY A 40 -4.47 -27.05 -1.66
N ARG A 41 -3.19 -27.26 -1.33
CA ARG A 41 -2.43 -26.38 -0.41
C ARG A 41 -1.85 -25.11 -1.05
N SER A 42 -2.20 -24.85 -2.31
CA SER A 42 -1.88 -23.59 -3.02
C SER A 42 -3.02 -22.57 -2.99
N ILE A 43 -4.20 -22.99 -2.52
CA ILE A 43 -5.41 -22.18 -2.41
C ILE A 43 -5.64 -21.86 -0.93
N PHE A 44 -5.80 -20.58 -0.60
CA PHE A 44 -5.93 -20.13 0.79
C PHE A 44 -7.32 -19.60 1.12
N ALA A 45 -8.04 -19.10 0.12
CA ALA A 45 -9.35 -18.48 0.25
C ALA A 45 -10.11 -18.59 -1.09
N ALA A 46 -11.34 -18.10 -1.12
CA ALA A 46 -12.07 -17.92 -2.38
C ALA A 46 -12.92 -16.64 -2.34
N PHE A 47 -13.16 -16.04 -3.49
CA PHE A 47 -14.28 -15.14 -3.66
C PHE A 47 -15.54 -15.97 -3.93
N VAL A 48 -16.61 -15.70 -3.17
CA VAL A 48 -17.96 -16.22 -3.37
C VAL A 48 -18.87 -15.02 -3.63
N ASP A 49 -19.42 -14.93 -4.83
CA ASP A 49 -20.24 -13.79 -5.28
C ASP A 49 -19.55 -12.44 -4.99
N ASN A 50 -18.32 -12.32 -5.50
CA ASN A 50 -17.41 -11.17 -5.32
C ASN A 50 -17.00 -10.86 -3.87
N LYS A 51 -17.32 -11.69 -2.88
CA LYS A 51 -16.89 -11.51 -1.48
C LYS A 51 -15.81 -12.51 -1.10
N LEU A 52 -14.67 -12.05 -0.60
CA LEU A 52 -13.63 -12.94 -0.09
C LEU A 52 -14.15 -13.73 1.12
N ARG A 53 -13.86 -15.02 1.15
CA ARG A 53 -14.27 -16.01 2.17
C ARG A 53 -13.14 -16.98 2.49
N GLU A 54 -13.11 -17.46 3.73
CA GLU A 54 -12.23 -18.56 4.15
C GLU A 54 -12.71 -19.88 3.55
N LEU A 55 -11.78 -20.83 3.37
CA LEU A 55 -12.13 -22.15 2.83
C LEU A 55 -13.05 -22.97 3.74
N SER A 56 -13.16 -22.62 5.03
CA SER A 56 -14.14 -23.20 5.95
C SER A 56 -15.58 -22.78 5.66
N THR A 57 -15.80 -21.77 4.82
CA THR A 57 -17.14 -21.27 4.48
C THR A 57 -17.94 -22.35 3.73
N ARG A 58 -19.17 -22.59 4.18
CA ARG A 58 -20.12 -23.51 3.56
C ARG A 58 -20.90 -22.83 2.44
N VAL A 59 -21.08 -23.52 1.31
CA VAL A 59 -21.90 -23.05 0.20
C VAL A 59 -23.35 -23.50 0.39
N GLU A 60 -24.27 -22.54 0.50
CA GLU A 60 -25.68 -22.80 0.83
C GLU A 60 -26.62 -22.63 -0.38
N GLN A 61 -26.14 -22.00 -1.44
CA GLN A 61 -26.87 -21.65 -2.65
C GLN A 61 -25.91 -21.64 -3.84
N ASP A 62 -26.48 -21.52 -5.04
CA ASP A 62 -25.71 -21.35 -6.26
C ASP A 62 -24.91 -20.05 -6.21
N SER A 63 -23.63 -20.14 -6.56
CA SER A 63 -22.69 -19.02 -6.39
C SER A 63 -21.59 -19.04 -7.44
N GLN A 64 -21.05 -17.86 -7.73
CA GLN A 64 -19.79 -17.72 -8.47
C GLN A 64 -18.61 -17.87 -7.51
N VAL A 65 -17.67 -18.75 -7.84
CA VAL A 65 -16.51 -19.06 -7.00
C VAL A 65 -15.20 -18.84 -7.76
N ARG A 66 -14.31 -18.02 -7.19
CA ARG A 66 -12.95 -17.82 -7.69
C ARG A 66 -11.93 -18.07 -6.59
N PHE A 67 -11.11 -19.10 -6.76
CA PHE A 67 -10.10 -19.48 -5.78
C PHE A 67 -8.92 -18.52 -5.75
N VAL A 68 -8.31 -18.38 -4.57
CA VAL A 68 -7.29 -17.37 -4.27
C VAL A 68 -6.03 -18.06 -3.77
N GLY A 69 -4.93 -17.93 -4.53
CA GLY A 69 -3.60 -18.45 -4.20
C GLY A 69 -2.51 -17.35 -4.29
N LEU A 70 -1.22 -17.76 -4.27
CA LEU A 70 -0.08 -16.81 -4.28
C LEU A 70 0.04 -15.98 -5.57
N ASN A 71 -0.67 -16.36 -6.63
CA ASN A 71 -0.80 -15.60 -7.87
C ASN A 71 -1.75 -14.39 -7.76
N SER A 72 -2.28 -14.09 -6.57
CA SER A 72 -3.21 -13.00 -6.33
C SER A 72 -2.78 -12.14 -5.14
N LEU A 73 -3.10 -10.84 -5.16
CA LEU A 73 -2.81 -9.94 -4.06
C LEU A 73 -3.46 -10.40 -2.74
N ASP A 74 -4.69 -10.89 -2.80
CA ASP A 74 -5.39 -11.39 -1.61
C ASP A 74 -4.73 -12.65 -1.05
N GLY A 75 -4.26 -13.56 -1.89
CA GLY A 75 -3.52 -14.74 -1.44
C GLY A 75 -2.18 -14.38 -0.81
N ILE A 76 -1.45 -13.42 -1.37
CA ILE A 76 -0.23 -12.88 -0.74
C ILE A 76 -0.54 -12.27 0.63
N ARG A 77 -1.62 -11.50 0.77
CA ARG A 77 -2.03 -10.91 2.05
C ARG A 77 -2.41 -12.00 3.08
N VAL A 78 -3.14 -13.04 2.67
CA VAL A 78 -3.49 -14.18 3.54
C VAL A 78 -2.22 -14.91 3.99
N TYR A 79 -1.31 -15.20 3.06
CA TYR A 79 -0.04 -15.87 3.35
C TYR A 79 0.83 -15.06 4.32
N GLN A 80 0.96 -13.75 4.11
CA GLN A 80 1.71 -12.85 4.99
C GLN A 80 1.18 -12.84 6.42
N ARG A 81 -0.15 -12.80 6.61
CA ARG A 81 -0.76 -12.82 7.95
C ARG A 81 -0.54 -14.16 8.64
N SER A 82 -0.74 -15.27 7.93
CA SER A 82 -0.50 -16.61 8.47
C SER A 82 0.96 -16.82 8.87
N ALA A 83 1.90 -16.41 8.02
CA ALA A 83 3.34 -16.46 8.34
C ALA A 83 3.69 -15.59 9.55
N SER A 84 3.09 -14.40 9.64
CA SER A 84 3.26 -13.52 10.81
C SER A 84 2.74 -14.17 12.08
N PHE A 85 1.59 -14.86 12.05
CA PHE A 85 1.07 -15.54 13.24
C PHE A 85 1.97 -16.71 13.67
N ILE A 86 2.53 -17.46 12.71
CA ILE A 86 3.50 -18.51 13.00
C ILE A 86 4.75 -17.92 13.66
N LEU A 87 5.26 -16.79 13.18
CA LEU A 87 6.40 -16.10 13.80
C LEU A 87 6.07 -15.60 15.21
N ILE A 88 4.88 -15.01 15.41
CA ILE A 88 4.39 -14.58 16.74
C ILE A 88 4.34 -15.76 17.71
N LYS A 89 3.81 -16.91 17.29
CA LYS A 89 3.75 -18.13 18.10
C LYS A 89 5.14 -18.71 18.37
N ALA A 90 6.00 -18.77 17.36
CA ALA A 90 7.37 -19.25 17.51
C ALA A 90 8.16 -18.41 18.54
N LEU A 91 8.03 -17.09 18.49
CA LEU A 91 8.66 -16.21 19.49
C LEU A 91 8.12 -16.49 20.90
N HIS A 92 6.80 -16.60 21.05
CA HIS A 92 6.19 -16.86 22.36
C HIS A 92 6.56 -18.23 22.93
N ASP A 93 6.69 -19.26 22.10
CA ASP A 93 7.11 -20.59 22.54
C ASP A 93 8.54 -20.60 23.11
N LEU A 94 9.43 -19.78 22.52
CA LEU A 94 10.82 -19.67 22.95
C LEU A 94 11.00 -18.64 24.08
N TYR A 95 10.23 -17.55 24.05
CA TYR A 95 10.35 -16.39 24.93
C TYR A 95 8.94 -15.84 25.28
N PRO A 96 8.26 -16.39 26.31
CA PRO A 96 6.86 -16.06 26.62
C PRO A 96 6.58 -14.58 26.92
N GLU A 97 7.55 -13.87 27.51
CA GLU A 97 7.45 -12.44 27.82
C GLU A 97 7.74 -11.53 26.63
N ALA A 98 8.37 -12.07 25.58
CA ALA A 98 8.72 -11.30 24.40
C ALA A 98 7.46 -10.96 23.58
N ARG A 99 7.51 -9.82 22.90
CA ARG A 99 6.46 -9.36 22.00
C ARG A 99 7.08 -8.94 20.68
N ILE A 100 6.47 -9.37 19.59
CA ILE A 100 6.89 -9.00 18.24
C ILE A 100 6.02 -7.87 17.70
N HIS A 101 6.66 -6.92 17.03
CA HIS A 101 6.01 -5.82 16.34
C HIS A 101 6.24 -5.99 14.85
N ILE A 102 5.18 -6.17 14.06
CA ILE A 102 5.27 -6.24 12.60
C ILE A 102 5.12 -4.82 12.07
N LEU A 103 6.23 -4.25 11.57
CA LEU A 103 6.31 -2.83 11.24
C LEU A 103 6.03 -2.59 9.75
N HIS A 104 7.08 -2.43 8.94
CA HIS A 104 6.98 -1.99 7.56
C HIS A 104 7.48 -3.04 6.57
N PRO A 105 7.03 -3.01 5.31
CA PRO A 105 7.66 -3.80 4.26
C PRO A 105 9.08 -3.30 4.01
N LEU A 106 10.02 -4.22 3.84
CA LEU A 106 11.37 -3.92 3.38
C LEU A 106 11.64 -4.76 2.13
N SER A 107 11.64 -4.10 0.96
CA SER A 107 11.61 -4.76 -0.35
C SER A 107 10.43 -5.75 -0.43
N ASN A 108 10.67 -7.06 -0.55
CA ASN A 108 9.63 -8.10 -0.57
C ASN A 108 9.46 -8.86 0.76
N GLY A 109 10.12 -8.42 1.84
CA GLY A 109 9.96 -8.97 3.19
C GLY A 109 9.17 -8.06 4.14
N LEU A 110 8.90 -8.56 5.34
CA LEU A 110 8.31 -7.79 6.45
C LEU A 110 9.37 -7.55 7.52
N TYR A 111 9.62 -6.29 7.86
CA TYR A 111 10.50 -5.95 8.97
C TYR A 111 9.74 -6.07 10.29
N ALA A 112 10.37 -6.75 11.26
CA ALA A 112 9.82 -6.94 12.59
C ALA A 112 10.86 -6.69 13.67
N GLU A 113 10.41 -6.21 14.83
CA GLU A 113 11.24 -6.00 16.02
C GLU A 113 10.70 -6.77 17.22
N ILE A 114 11.59 -7.13 18.14
CA ILE A 114 11.24 -7.75 19.41
C ILE A 114 11.34 -6.71 20.52
N SER A 115 10.34 -6.69 21.39
CA SER A 115 10.35 -5.98 22.67
C SER A 115 10.25 -6.97 23.81
N ASN A 116 10.78 -6.62 24.99
CA ASN A 116 10.80 -7.46 26.20
C ASN A 116 11.36 -8.88 25.94
N GLY A 117 12.34 -8.99 25.05
CA GLY A 117 12.88 -10.25 24.59
C GLY A 117 14.37 -10.17 24.24
N PRO A 118 14.93 -11.24 23.64
CA PRO A 118 16.34 -11.30 23.31
C PRO A 118 16.72 -10.26 22.25
N GLN A 119 17.99 -9.83 22.28
CA GLN A 119 18.58 -9.08 21.17
C GLN A 119 18.67 -9.97 19.93
N ILE A 120 18.44 -9.38 18.75
CA ILE A 120 18.52 -10.14 17.50
C ILE A 120 19.97 -10.50 17.21
N THR A 121 20.24 -11.81 17.21
CA THR A 121 21.52 -12.40 16.80
C THR A 121 21.26 -13.50 15.75
N PRO A 122 22.27 -13.91 14.98
CA PRO A 122 22.14 -15.04 14.04
C PRO A 122 21.61 -16.32 14.71
N GLN A 123 21.98 -16.57 15.97
CA GLN A 123 21.51 -17.69 16.76
C GLN A 123 20.02 -17.58 17.05
N ILE A 124 19.55 -16.40 17.51
CA ILE A 124 18.13 -16.15 17.78
C ILE A 124 17.30 -16.28 16.51
N ILE A 125 17.78 -15.74 15.38
CA ILE A 125 17.13 -15.88 14.07
C ILE A 125 16.98 -17.35 13.68
N ARG A 126 18.05 -18.13 13.82
CA ARG A 126 18.02 -19.57 13.51
C ARG A 126 17.04 -20.33 14.41
N SER A 127 17.06 -20.10 15.71
CA SER A 127 16.12 -20.74 16.65
C SER A 127 14.66 -20.39 16.35
N LEU A 128 14.38 -19.13 15.98
CA LEU A 128 13.05 -18.70 15.56
C LEU A 128 12.62 -19.40 14.27
N GLU A 129 13.49 -19.43 13.25
CA GLU A 129 13.18 -20.08 11.97
C GLU A 129 12.95 -21.59 12.16
N ASP A 130 13.80 -22.27 12.94
CA ASP A 130 13.65 -23.69 13.28
C ASP A 130 12.30 -23.95 13.97
N ARG A 131 11.93 -23.12 14.96
CA ARG A 131 10.66 -23.25 15.65
C ARG A 131 9.45 -22.98 14.73
N MET A 132 9.55 -22.00 13.84
CA MET A 132 8.51 -21.77 12.82
C MET A 132 8.34 -22.99 11.91
N GLN A 133 9.43 -23.64 11.49
CA GLN A 133 9.40 -24.85 10.67
C GLN A 133 8.76 -26.02 11.41
N GLU A 134 9.03 -26.18 12.72
CA GLU A 134 8.35 -27.17 13.55
C GLU A 134 6.84 -26.93 13.61
N ILE A 135 6.40 -25.69 13.85
CA ILE A 135 4.98 -25.32 13.87
C ILE A 135 4.31 -25.65 12.54
N VAL A 136 4.95 -25.35 11.41
CA VAL A 136 4.42 -25.67 10.07
C VAL A 136 4.32 -27.17 9.84
N LYS A 137 5.29 -27.96 10.32
CA LYS A 137 5.26 -29.44 10.22
C LYS A 137 4.11 -30.05 11.05
N LEU A 138 3.74 -29.43 12.17
CA LEU A 138 2.60 -29.86 12.99
C LEU A 138 1.24 -29.61 12.32
N ASP A 139 1.19 -28.78 11.27
CA ASP A 139 -0.02 -28.47 10.50
C ASP A 139 -1.21 -28.00 11.37
N LEU A 140 -0.90 -27.24 12.42
CA LEU A 140 -1.88 -26.73 13.38
C LEU A 140 -2.94 -25.85 12.67
N PRO A 141 -4.24 -26.03 12.99
CA PRO A 141 -5.31 -25.25 12.38
C PRO A 141 -5.31 -23.80 12.90
N PHE A 142 -5.61 -22.85 12.01
CA PHE A 142 -5.95 -21.49 12.41
C PHE A 142 -7.45 -21.44 12.69
N GLN A 143 -7.83 -21.57 13.96
CA GLN A 143 -9.24 -21.60 14.34
C GLN A 143 -9.77 -20.17 14.43
N ARG A 144 -10.93 -19.90 13.82
CA ARG A 144 -11.58 -18.59 13.85
C ARG A 144 -12.90 -18.68 14.60
N GLU A 145 -13.10 -17.77 15.54
CA GLU A 145 -14.37 -17.58 16.24
C GLU A 145 -14.88 -16.15 16.00
N GLU A 146 -16.18 -16.01 15.74
CA GLU A 146 -16.84 -14.72 15.79
C GLU A 146 -17.46 -14.51 17.16
N VAL A 147 -16.90 -13.57 17.92
CA VAL A 147 -17.36 -13.24 19.27
C VAL A 147 -17.96 -11.82 19.30
N PRO A 148 -18.85 -11.51 20.27
CA PRO A 148 -19.23 -10.13 20.57
C PRO A 148 -17.98 -9.26 20.75
N ILE A 149 -18.01 -8.02 20.25
CA ILE A 149 -16.82 -7.18 20.24
C ILE A 149 -16.33 -6.85 21.66
N GLU A 150 -17.25 -6.72 22.61
CA GLU A 150 -16.99 -6.47 24.03
C GLU A 150 -16.17 -7.63 24.64
N LYS A 151 -16.56 -8.88 24.33
CA LYS A 151 -15.82 -10.08 24.77
C LYS A 151 -14.41 -10.11 24.19
N ALA A 152 -14.22 -9.73 22.92
CA ALA A 152 -12.88 -9.64 22.32
C ALA A 152 -12.02 -8.57 23.02
N ILE A 153 -12.59 -7.42 23.35
CA ILE A 153 -11.90 -6.34 24.08
C ILE A 153 -11.44 -6.83 25.45
N GLU A 154 -12.30 -7.51 26.21
CA GLU A 154 -11.97 -8.08 27.53
C GLU A 154 -10.82 -9.09 27.43
N VAL A 155 -10.90 -10.02 26.48
CA VAL A 155 -9.87 -11.05 26.25
C VAL A 155 -8.50 -10.44 25.91
N PHE A 156 -8.47 -9.44 25.03
CA PHE A 156 -7.21 -8.79 24.66
C PHE A 156 -6.64 -7.94 25.78
N ARG A 157 -7.48 -7.24 26.55
CA ARG A 157 -7.04 -6.50 27.74
C ARG A 157 -6.46 -7.44 28.81
N ALA A 158 -7.14 -8.56 29.10
CA ALA A 158 -6.68 -9.54 30.07
C ALA A 158 -5.35 -10.23 29.68
N SER A 159 -5.02 -10.25 28.38
CA SER A 159 -3.75 -10.81 27.88
C SER A 159 -2.65 -9.76 27.64
N GLY A 160 -2.84 -8.53 28.13
CA GLY A 160 -1.87 -7.44 27.99
C GLY A 160 -1.71 -6.91 26.55
N ARG A 161 -2.77 -7.03 25.73
CA ARG A 161 -2.83 -6.59 24.33
C ARG A 161 -3.73 -5.37 24.19
N ASP A 162 -3.36 -4.31 24.90
CA ASP A 162 -4.16 -3.07 24.99
C ASP A 162 -4.29 -2.35 23.65
N ASP A 163 -3.31 -2.47 22.76
CA ASP A 163 -3.37 -1.97 21.38
C ASP A 163 -4.60 -2.51 20.62
N LYS A 164 -4.84 -3.82 20.72
CA LYS A 164 -5.98 -4.50 20.07
C LYS A 164 -7.29 -4.17 20.76
N ALA A 165 -7.31 -4.17 22.10
CA ALA A 165 -8.49 -3.80 22.87
C ALA A 165 -8.93 -2.36 22.54
N ARG A 166 -7.98 -1.42 22.49
CA ARG A 166 -8.21 -0.02 22.13
C ARG A 166 -8.70 0.10 20.70
N LEU A 167 -8.04 -0.52 19.72
CA LEU A 167 -8.47 -0.52 18.31
C LEU A 167 -9.93 -1.00 18.17
N LEU A 168 -10.28 -2.11 18.82
CA LEU A 168 -11.63 -2.69 18.74
C LEU A 168 -12.69 -1.80 19.39
N SER A 169 -12.35 -1.05 20.45
CA SER A 169 -13.29 -0.17 21.13
C SER A 169 -13.87 0.96 20.25
N PHE A 170 -13.19 1.30 19.15
CA PHE A 170 -13.65 2.31 18.19
C PHE A 170 -14.36 1.74 16.97
N ARG A 171 -14.43 0.42 16.84
CA ARG A 171 -15.09 -0.19 15.69
C ARG A 171 -16.60 -0.12 15.83
N ASN A 172 -17.26 0.40 14.80
CA ASN A 172 -18.69 0.24 14.63
C ASN A 172 -19.02 -1.16 14.08
N ALA A 173 -18.93 -2.19 14.94
CA ALA A 173 -19.26 -3.57 14.60
C ALA A 173 -19.75 -4.34 15.82
N THR A 174 -20.74 -5.22 15.63
CA THR A 174 -21.30 -6.05 16.70
C THR A 174 -20.44 -7.27 17.06
N LYS A 175 -19.54 -7.68 16.14
CA LYS A 175 -18.68 -8.85 16.31
C LYS A 175 -17.25 -8.57 15.87
N ALA A 176 -16.32 -9.29 16.48
CA ALA A 176 -14.92 -9.37 16.07
C ALA A 176 -14.53 -10.82 15.75
N SER A 177 -13.63 -10.99 14.78
CA SER A 177 -13.05 -12.30 14.46
C SER A 177 -11.78 -12.50 15.28
N VAL A 178 -11.79 -13.44 16.21
CA VAL A 178 -10.63 -13.84 16.99
C VAL A 178 -10.08 -15.13 16.40
N TYR A 179 -8.77 -15.15 16.19
CA TYR A 179 -8.05 -16.35 15.73
C TYR A 179 -7.32 -17.00 16.90
N GLN A 180 -7.33 -18.32 16.93
CA GLN A 180 -6.57 -19.15 17.85
C GLN A 180 -5.58 -20.02 17.10
N LEU A 181 -4.35 -20.09 17.63
CA LEU A 181 -3.31 -21.03 17.21
C LEU A 181 -2.69 -21.66 18.47
N ASP A 182 -3.04 -22.92 18.74
CA ASP A 182 -2.46 -23.69 19.86
C ASP A 182 -2.47 -22.91 21.19
N GLY A 183 -3.69 -22.58 21.63
CA GLY A 183 -3.92 -21.80 22.86
C GLY A 183 -3.70 -20.29 22.73
N MET A 184 -2.94 -19.82 21.74
CA MET A 184 -2.68 -18.39 21.57
C MET A 184 -3.81 -17.70 20.79
N LEU A 185 -4.39 -16.65 21.38
CA LEU A 185 -5.38 -15.79 20.74
C LEU A 185 -4.73 -14.58 20.05
N ASN A 186 -5.27 -14.20 18.90
CA ASN A 186 -4.84 -13.01 18.17
C ASN A 186 -5.96 -12.44 17.30
N TYR A 187 -5.73 -11.22 16.83
CA TYR A 187 -6.62 -10.51 15.93
C TYR A 187 -5.89 -10.21 14.62
N PHE A 188 -6.56 -10.44 13.48
CA PHE A 188 -6.04 -10.07 12.17
C PHE A 188 -7.08 -9.32 11.35
N TYR A 189 -6.65 -8.23 10.72
CA TYR A 189 -7.41 -7.53 9.70
C TYR A 189 -7.40 -8.33 8.39
N GLY A 190 -8.28 -9.33 8.30
CA GLY A 190 -8.45 -10.20 7.13
C GLY A 190 -8.32 -11.68 7.49
N TYR A 191 -8.39 -12.54 6.47
CA TYR A 191 -8.35 -13.99 6.68
C TYR A 191 -6.95 -14.55 6.77
N LEU A 192 -6.86 -15.74 7.37
CA LEU A 192 -5.69 -16.60 7.42
C LEU A 192 -5.87 -17.80 6.49
N ALA A 193 -4.76 -18.45 6.16
CA ALA A 193 -4.78 -19.77 5.55
C ALA A 193 -5.47 -20.77 6.50
N PRO A 194 -5.91 -21.95 6.03
CA PRO A 194 -6.62 -22.91 6.87
C PRO A 194 -5.80 -23.49 8.02
N SER A 195 -4.51 -23.73 7.80
CA SER A 195 -3.58 -24.27 8.80
C SER A 195 -2.15 -23.79 8.54
N THR A 196 -1.29 -23.98 9.53
CA THR A 196 0.14 -23.61 9.44
C THR A 196 0.86 -24.34 8.31
N GLY A 197 0.44 -25.56 7.95
CA GLY A 197 1.02 -26.34 6.86
C GLY A 197 0.83 -25.77 5.44
N TYR A 198 0.07 -24.68 5.29
CA TYR A 198 -0.02 -23.91 4.05
C TYR A 198 1.16 -22.94 3.85
N VAL A 199 1.87 -22.56 4.93
CA VAL A 199 2.98 -21.59 4.90
C VAL A 199 4.32 -22.32 4.71
N LYS A 200 4.58 -22.79 3.50
CA LYS A 200 5.73 -23.67 3.20
C LYS A 200 7.05 -22.96 2.95
N GLN A 201 7.02 -21.70 2.53
CA GLN A 201 8.18 -20.93 2.10
C GLN A 201 8.28 -19.64 2.91
N PHE A 202 9.31 -19.54 3.73
CA PHE A 202 9.71 -18.33 4.45
C PHE A 202 11.19 -18.44 4.84
N SER A 203 11.81 -17.31 5.16
CA SER A 203 13.08 -17.29 5.89
C SER A 203 13.19 -16.03 6.74
N LEU A 204 14.10 -16.03 7.70
CA LEU A 204 14.42 -14.91 8.57
C LEU A 204 15.88 -14.48 8.36
N ASP A 205 16.11 -13.17 8.24
CA ASP A 205 17.45 -12.58 8.27
C ASP A 205 17.52 -11.49 9.35
N ALA A 206 18.64 -11.41 10.07
CA ALA A 206 18.91 -10.27 10.95
C ALA A 206 19.12 -8.98 10.13
N TYR A 207 18.54 -7.88 10.61
CA TYR A 207 18.71 -6.56 10.01
C TYR A 207 18.61 -5.43 11.05
N ASP A 208 19.72 -4.73 11.25
CA ASP A 208 19.88 -3.71 12.30
C ASP A 208 19.38 -4.25 13.67
N LYS A 209 18.44 -3.57 14.33
CA LYS A 209 17.86 -3.99 15.62
C LYS A 209 16.77 -5.06 15.53
N GLY A 210 16.42 -5.49 14.32
CA GLY A 210 15.26 -6.32 14.05
C GLY A 210 15.56 -7.47 13.10
N MET A 211 14.50 -8.01 12.51
CA MET A 211 14.57 -9.12 11.56
C MET A 211 13.72 -8.83 10.32
N ILE A 212 14.05 -9.49 9.22
CA ILE A 212 13.25 -9.49 8.00
C ILE A 212 12.64 -10.87 7.84
N LEU A 213 11.31 -10.96 7.82
CA LEU A 213 10.57 -12.14 7.39
C LEU A 213 10.40 -12.10 5.88
N HIS A 214 11.17 -12.94 5.18
CA HIS A 214 11.10 -13.11 3.75
C HIS A 214 9.94 -14.03 3.38
N LEU A 215 9.17 -13.62 2.37
CA LEU A 215 7.97 -14.33 1.92
C LEU A 215 7.89 -14.31 0.39
N PRO A 216 7.14 -15.24 -0.23
CA PRO A 216 6.82 -15.17 -1.65
C PRO A 216 6.15 -13.84 -2.02
N SER A 217 6.36 -13.41 -3.25
CA SER A 217 5.77 -12.19 -3.80
C SER A 217 4.91 -12.50 -5.01
N LEU A 218 4.06 -11.55 -5.43
CA LEU A 218 3.23 -11.72 -6.64
C LEU A 218 4.08 -12.02 -7.89
N MET A 219 5.29 -11.43 -7.99
CA MET A 219 6.23 -11.64 -9.10
C MET A 219 6.93 -13.00 -9.02
N HIS A 220 7.10 -13.53 -7.80
CA HIS A 220 7.80 -14.79 -7.54
C HIS A 220 6.99 -15.64 -6.55
N PRO A 221 5.80 -16.14 -6.95
CA PRO A 221 4.87 -16.81 -6.04
C PRO A 221 5.36 -18.19 -5.60
N THR A 222 6.28 -18.80 -6.34
CA THR A 222 6.82 -20.14 -6.08
C THR A 222 8.26 -20.13 -5.57
N LYS A 223 8.89 -18.95 -5.47
CA LYS A 223 10.30 -18.80 -5.13
C LYS A 223 10.49 -17.72 -4.08
N LEU A 224 11.21 -18.07 -3.03
CA LEU A 224 11.68 -17.09 -2.05
C LEU A 224 12.80 -16.25 -2.66
N VAL A 225 12.59 -14.94 -2.75
CA VAL A 225 13.64 -13.98 -3.10
C VAL A 225 14.00 -13.23 -1.82
N ARG A 226 15.29 -13.16 -1.47
CA ARG A 226 15.71 -12.37 -0.31
C ARG A 226 15.54 -10.88 -0.60
N ALA A 227 15.00 -10.17 0.37
CA ALA A 227 14.77 -8.73 0.31
C ALA A 227 16.11 -8.00 0.16
N LYS A 228 16.18 -7.08 -0.81
CA LYS A 228 17.33 -6.18 -0.90
C LYS A 228 17.30 -5.24 0.31
N LYS A 229 18.40 -5.24 1.06
CA LYS A 229 18.61 -4.30 2.18
C LYS A 229 18.74 -2.89 1.60
N SER A 230 17.88 -1.96 2.03
CA SER A 230 17.99 -0.54 1.66
C SER A 230 18.17 0.30 2.92
N LYS A 231 19.35 0.90 3.06
CA LYS A 231 19.67 1.79 4.18
C LYS A 231 18.84 3.07 4.13
N LYS A 232 18.67 3.67 2.94
CA LYS A 232 17.89 4.90 2.76
C LYS A 232 16.43 4.71 3.18
N LEU A 233 15.79 3.64 2.72
CA LEU A 233 14.41 3.34 3.08
C LEU A 233 14.27 3.04 4.57
N TYR A 234 15.22 2.29 5.14
CA TYR A 234 15.24 2.03 6.58
C TYR A 234 15.41 3.32 7.41
N ASP A 235 16.30 4.23 7.00
CA ASP A 235 16.52 5.51 7.67
C ASP A 235 15.24 6.38 7.65
N VAL A 236 14.47 6.34 6.55
CA VAL A 236 13.15 7.00 6.48
C VAL A 236 12.21 6.40 7.53
N PHE A 237 12.08 5.08 7.60
CA PHE A 237 11.22 4.41 8.59
C PHE A 237 11.64 4.67 10.05
N LYS A 238 12.94 4.84 10.30
CA LYS A 238 13.47 5.18 11.62
C LYS A 238 13.14 6.63 12.01
N GLU A 239 13.27 7.55 11.06
CA GLU A 239 12.93 8.96 11.24
C GLU A 239 11.44 9.11 11.59
N THR A 240 10.57 8.53 10.80
CA THR A 240 9.10 8.54 10.96
C THR A 240 8.61 7.82 12.22
N ARG A 241 9.24 6.73 12.65
CA ARG A 241 8.98 6.13 13.98
C ARG A 241 9.28 7.12 15.11
N ARG A 242 10.42 7.82 15.05
CA ARG A 242 10.74 8.86 16.04
C ARG A 242 9.67 9.94 16.08
N TRP A 243 9.08 10.30 14.93
CA TRP A 243 7.99 11.27 14.88
C TRP A 243 6.69 10.75 15.49
N ARG A 244 6.35 9.46 15.28
CA ARG A 244 5.22 8.83 15.96
C ARG A 244 5.35 8.85 17.48
N GLN A 245 6.56 8.62 17.99
CA GLN A 245 6.87 8.73 19.42
C GLN A 245 6.67 10.16 19.94
N ILE A 246 7.13 11.17 19.20
CA ILE A 246 6.94 12.59 19.54
C ILE A 246 5.45 12.97 19.53
N LEU A 247 4.70 12.40 18.60
CA LEU A 247 3.26 12.62 18.45
C LEU A 247 2.43 11.80 19.45
N GLU A 248 3.05 10.89 20.21
CA GLU A 248 2.39 9.96 21.13
C GLU A 248 1.27 9.13 20.46
N VAL A 249 1.45 8.78 19.18
CA VAL A 249 0.50 7.95 18.39
C VAL A 249 1.25 6.78 17.77
N GLU A 250 1.21 5.65 18.47
CA GLU A 250 1.84 4.41 18.03
C GLU A 250 0.90 3.50 17.23
N ASP A 251 -0.42 3.65 17.39
CA ASP A 251 -1.44 2.84 16.71
C ASP A 251 -2.72 3.65 16.39
N VAL A 252 -3.57 3.10 15.52
CA VAL A 252 -4.84 3.74 15.12
C VAL A 252 -5.81 3.90 16.30
N GLY A 253 -5.74 3.02 17.30
CA GLY A 253 -6.52 3.16 18.53
C GLY A 253 -6.21 4.47 19.26
N MET A 254 -4.93 4.81 19.42
CA MET A 254 -4.47 6.07 20.02
C MET A 254 -4.86 7.28 19.16
N LEU A 255 -4.74 7.17 17.83
CA LEU A 255 -5.21 8.21 16.91
C LEU A 255 -6.72 8.48 17.12
N ASN A 256 -7.52 7.43 17.23
CA ASN A 256 -8.96 7.57 17.47
C ASN A 256 -9.28 8.17 18.84
N GLU A 257 -8.48 7.91 19.88
CA GLU A 257 -8.62 8.58 21.18
C GLU A 257 -8.38 10.09 21.06
N LEU A 258 -7.35 10.52 20.33
CA LEU A 258 -7.08 11.93 20.06
C LEU A 258 -8.23 12.58 19.25
N ILE A 259 -8.76 11.88 18.26
CA ILE A 259 -9.89 12.37 17.46
C ILE A 259 -11.14 12.52 18.32
N ARG A 260 -11.49 11.47 19.09
CA ARG A 260 -12.66 11.45 19.99
C ARG A 260 -12.59 12.56 21.04
N THR A 261 -11.40 12.84 21.56
CA THR A 261 -11.17 13.91 22.55
C THR A 261 -11.00 15.30 21.93
N GLN A 262 -11.21 15.43 20.61
CA GLN A 262 -11.08 16.68 19.85
C GLN A 262 -9.69 17.37 19.94
N ARG A 263 -8.65 16.60 20.26
CA ARG A 263 -7.26 17.07 20.32
C ARG A 263 -6.53 16.97 18.98
N TYR A 264 -7.25 16.67 17.91
CA TYR A 264 -6.68 16.47 16.57
C TYR A 264 -6.11 17.76 15.94
N ASN A 265 -6.54 18.96 16.36
CA ASN A 265 -6.06 20.21 15.76
C ASN A 265 -4.55 20.43 15.96
N GLU A 266 -4.09 20.36 17.22
CA GLU A 266 -2.66 20.47 17.55
C GLU A 266 -1.88 19.35 16.88
N PHE A 267 -2.42 18.13 16.90
CA PHE A 267 -1.82 16.96 16.26
C PHE A 267 -1.58 17.16 14.75
N VAL A 268 -2.60 17.65 14.03
CA VAL A 268 -2.53 17.95 12.60
C VAL A 268 -1.46 19.00 12.32
N LEU A 269 -1.40 20.07 13.13
CA LEU A 269 -0.39 21.13 12.99
C LEU A 269 1.04 20.60 13.16
N ILE A 270 1.29 19.77 14.18
CA ILE A 270 2.62 19.18 14.41
C ILE A 270 3.00 18.24 13.26
N SER A 271 2.07 17.39 12.81
CA SER A 271 2.30 16.48 11.69
C SER A 271 2.63 17.23 10.38
N GLU A 272 1.97 18.35 10.10
CA GLU A 272 2.24 19.18 8.91
C GLU A 272 3.53 19.98 9.03
N ALA A 273 3.83 20.51 10.22
CA ALA A 273 5.09 21.20 10.50
C ALA A 273 6.30 20.27 10.29
N PHE A 274 6.17 18.98 10.60
CA PHE A 274 7.20 17.99 10.30
C PHE A 274 7.46 17.84 8.79
N HIS A 275 6.40 17.68 7.99
CA HIS A 275 6.51 17.63 6.53
C HIS A 275 7.19 18.90 6.00
N GLU A 276 6.76 20.08 6.46
CA GLU A 276 7.33 21.35 6.02
C GLU A 276 8.81 21.47 6.37
N LYS A 277 9.20 21.11 7.60
CA LYS A 277 10.60 21.08 8.04
C LYS A 277 11.46 20.20 7.15
N LYS A 278 10.95 19.02 6.76
CA LYS A 278 11.69 18.10 5.90
C LYS A 278 11.82 18.62 4.47
N ILE A 279 10.78 19.24 3.92
CA ILE A 279 10.82 19.85 2.58
C ILE A 279 11.84 21.01 2.57
N ALA A 280 11.87 21.85 3.61
CA ALA A 280 12.88 22.91 3.75
C ALA A 280 14.31 22.34 3.80
N GLN A 281 14.55 21.27 4.57
CA GLN A 281 15.85 20.60 4.61
C GLN A 281 16.28 20.04 3.24
N ILE A 282 15.33 19.52 2.45
CA ILE A 282 15.60 19.06 1.08
C ILE A 282 15.98 20.25 0.20
N ALA A 283 15.24 21.36 0.28
CA ALA A 283 15.56 22.59 -0.45
C ALA A 283 16.96 23.11 -0.10
N ASP A 284 17.33 23.14 1.18
CA ASP A 284 18.67 23.56 1.64
C ASP A 284 19.77 22.64 1.10
N THR A 285 19.50 21.33 1.05
CA THR A 285 20.44 20.35 0.50
C THR A 285 20.66 20.58 -0.99
N ILE A 286 19.59 20.86 -1.74
CA ILE A 286 19.65 21.19 -3.17
C ILE A 286 20.43 22.48 -3.38
N THR A 287 20.11 23.55 -2.63
CA THR A 287 20.77 24.86 -2.77
C THR A 287 22.27 24.80 -2.49
N LYS A 288 22.72 23.93 -1.58
CA LYS A 288 24.16 23.72 -1.30
C LYS A 288 24.92 23.09 -2.47
N ARG A 289 24.24 22.37 -3.36
CA ARG A 289 24.83 21.72 -4.54
C ARG A 289 24.76 22.66 -5.74
N LYS A 290 25.81 23.47 -5.93
CA LYS A 290 25.85 24.58 -6.91
C LYS A 290 25.66 24.15 -8.36
N GLU A 291 26.00 22.90 -8.66
CA GLU A 291 25.92 22.28 -9.98
C GLU A 291 24.48 21.90 -10.34
N THR A 292 23.57 21.77 -9.37
CA THR A 292 22.20 21.34 -9.64
C THR A 292 21.47 22.33 -10.56
N ARG A 293 20.88 21.77 -11.61
CA ARG A 293 20.02 22.46 -12.58
C ARG A 293 18.66 21.79 -12.68
N VAL A 294 18.61 20.47 -12.56
CA VAL A 294 17.40 19.67 -12.69
C VAL A 294 17.15 18.88 -11.42
N ILE A 295 15.93 18.96 -10.90
CA ILE A 295 15.42 18.19 -9.77
C ILE A 295 14.38 17.22 -10.32
N LEU A 296 14.66 15.93 -10.25
CA LEU A 296 13.76 14.87 -10.72
C LEU A 296 12.98 14.33 -9.53
N VAL A 297 11.65 14.37 -9.59
CA VAL A 297 10.76 13.87 -8.55
C VAL A 297 9.93 12.73 -9.11
N SER A 298 10.27 11.49 -8.71
CA SER A 298 9.46 10.32 -9.02
C SER A 298 8.81 9.75 -7.77
N GLY A 299 7.80 8.94 -8.00
CA GLY A 299 6.99 8.28 -7.00
C GLY A 299 5.86 7.58 -7.74
N ALA A 300 5.52 6.39 -7.27
CA ALA A 300 4.47 5.58 -7.86
C ALA A 300 3.11 6.31 -7.88
N SER A 301 2.10 5.77 -8.56
CA SER A 301 0.82 6.47 -8.75
C SER A 301 0.17 6.86 -7.40
N ALA A 302 -0.42 8.06 -7.34
CA ALA A 302 -1.02 8.65 -6.13
C ALA A 302 -0.05 8.83 -4.93
N SER A 303 1.24 9.02 -5.19
CA SER A 303 2.25 9.28 -4.15
C SER A 303 2.30 10.72 -3.63
N GLY A 304 1.56 11.68 -4.22
CA GLY A 304 1.58 13.08 -3.80
C GLY A 304 2.70 13.94 -4.41
N LYS A 305 3.28 13.50 -5.55
CA LYS A 305 4.32 14.22 -6.31
C LYS A 305 3.96 15.67 -6.57
N THR A 306 2.79 15.90 -7.19
CA THR A 306 2.37 17.22 -7.67
C THR A 306 2.25 18.25 -6.54
N THR A 307 1.72 17.86 -5.38
CA THR A 307 1.67 18.76 -4.23
C THR A 307 3.05 18.94 -3.57
N PHE A 308 3.83 17.87 -3.46
CA PHE A 308 5.20 17.93 -2.95
C PHE A 308 6.08 18.88 -3.76
N THR A 309 6.05 18.81 -5.10
CA THR A 309 6.87 19.68 -5.96
C THR A 309 6.48 21.15 -5.86
N LYS A 310 5.19 21.46 -5.67
CA LYS A 310 4.73 22.84 -5.42
C LYS A 310 5.25 23.37 -4.08
N ARG A 311 5.20 22.56 -3.01
CA ARG A 311 5.75 22.93 -1.68
C ARG A 311 7.27 23.08 -1.73
N LEU A 312 7.97 22.15 -2.36
CA LEU A 312 9.41 22.24 -2.58
C LEU A 312 9.78 23.50 -3.39
N GLY A 313 8.98 23.83 -4.41
CA GLY A 313 9.16 25.04 -5.19
C GLY A 313 9.06 26.32 -4.36
N ILE A 314 8.20 26.37 -3.34
CA ILE A 314 8.13 27.50 -2.39
C ILE A 314 9.42 27.59 -1.56
N GLN A 315 9.88 26.47 -1.01
CA GLN A 315 11.11 26.44 -0.20
C GLN A 315 12.35 26.84 -1.02
N LEU A 316 12.44 26.39 -2.28
CA LEU A 316 13.51 26.82 -3.18
C LEU A 316 13.43 28.33 -3.51
N ARG A 317 12.23 28.92 -3.56
CA ARG A 317 12.08 30.39 -3.71
C ARG A 317 12.56 31.15 -2.49
N ILE A 318 12.31 30.63 -1.28
CA ILE A 318 12.87 31.19 -0.05
C ILE A 318 14.41 31.17 -0.11
N ASN A 319 14.98 30.12 -0.69
CA ASN A 319 16.43 29.99 -0.92
C ASN A 319 16.95 30.81 -2.12
N GLY A 320 16.15 31.70 -2.71
CA GLY A 320 16.55 32.61 -3.78
C GLY A 320 16.48 32.03 -5.20
N HIS A 321 15.96 30.81 -5.38
CA HIS A 321 15.76 30.22 -6.71
C HIS A 321 14.40 30.56 -7.31
N LYS A 322 14.28 30.47 -8.63
CA LYS A 322 12.98 30.56 -9.32
C LYS A 322 12.74 29.26 -10.08
N PRO A 323 12.19 28.23 -9.41
CA PRO A 323 12.01 26.94 -10.02
C PRO A 323 10.89 26.96 -11.05
N LEU A 324 11.16 26.40 -12.22
CA LEU A 324 10.18 26.03 -13.23
C LEU A 324 9.69 24.61 -12.94
N LEU A 325 8.38 24.41 -12.82
CA LEU A 325 7.78 23.09 -12.67
C LEU A 325 7.38 22.55 -14.05
N VAL A 326 7.82 21.32 -14.35
CA VAL A 326 7.49 20.59 -15.58
C VAL A 326 6.86 19.25 -15.18
N SER A 327 5.65 19.00 -15.67
CA SER A 327 4.97 17.72 -15.46
C SER A 327 5.24 16.80 -16.64
N MET A 328 5.70 15.57 -16.39
CA MET A 328 5.80 14.55 -17.44
C MET A 328 4.42 14.09 -17.92
N ASP A 329 3.39 14.24 -17.09
CA ASP A 329 2.01 13.90 -17.47
C ASP A 329 1.53 14.75 -18.65
N ASP A 330 2.08 15.96 -18.86
CA ASP A 330 1.75 16.80 -20.02
C ASP A 330 2.32 16.27 -21.35
N TYR A 331 3.20 15.27 -21.29
CA TYR A 331 3.87 14.67 -22.44
C TYR A 331 3.29 13.29 -22.81
N PHE A 332 2.18 12.85 -22.20
CA PHE A 332 1.52 11.61 -22.61
C PHE A 332 1.13 11.66 -24.10
N LEU A 333 1.29 10.52 -24.77
CA LEU A 333 0.75 10.29 -26.11
C LEU A 333 -0.78 10.24 -26.06
N ASP A 334 -1.41 10.50 -27.20
CA ASP A 334 -2.84 10.28 -27.36
C ASP A 334 -3.18 8.81 -27.01
N ARG A 335 -4.37 8.59 -26.45
CA ARG A 335 -4.77 7.25 -25.95
C ARG A 335 -4.64 6.15 -27.00
N ASP A 336 -4.98 6.44 -28.24
CA ASP A 336 -4.90 5.52 -29.38
C ASP A 336 -3.46 5.19 -29.79
N LYS A 337 -2.51 6.07 -29.47
CA LYS A 337 -1.06 5.90 -29.71
C LYS A 337 -0.31 5.27 -28.53
N THR A 338 -0.99 5.05 -27.40
CA THR A 338 -0.38 4.43 -26.22
C THR A 338 0.02 2.99 -26.54
N PRO A 339 1.25 2.54 -26.19
CA PRO A 339 1.70 1.17 -26.40
C PRO A 339 0.71 0.15 -25.84
N LYS A 340 0.65 -1.03 -26.46
CA LYS A 340 -0.17 -2.14 -25.97
C LYS A 340 0.67 -3.11 -25.15
N SER A 341 0.10 -3.59 -24.05
CA SER A 341 0.62 -4.69 -23.23
C SER A 341 0.57 -6.02 -24.00
N ALA A 342 1.17 -7.06 -23.44
CA ALA A 342 1.11 -8.41 -23.98
C ALA A 342 -0.32 -8.96 -24.14
N ASN A 343 -1.27 -8.45 -23.34
CA ASN A 343 -2.68 -8.85 -23.39
C ASN A 343 -3.50 -8.04 -24.41
N GLY A 344 -2.88 -7.10 -25.14
CA GLY A 344 -3.54 -6.26 -26.14
C GLY A 344 -4.18 -4.98 -25.61
N ASP A 345 -4.29 -4.83 -24.29
CA ASP A 345 -4.75 -3.60 -23.62
C ASP A 345 -3.69 -2.50 -23.64
N HIS A 346 -4.10 -1.23 -23.66
CA HIS A 346 -3.16 -0.10 -23.56
C HIS A 346 -2.39 -0.09 -22.24
N ASP A 347 -1.06 -0.02 -22.33
CA ASP A 347 -0.14 0.10 -21.20
C ASP A 347 0.20 1.57 -20.93
N PHE A 348 -0.64 2.21 -20.11
CA PHE A 348 -0.46 3.60 -19.71
C PHE A 348 0.69 3.83 -18.73
N GLU A 349 1.28 2.77 -18.17
CA GLU A 349 2.39 2.87 -17.22
C GLU A 349 3.74 2.63 -17.92
N SER A 350 3.73 2.30 -19.21
CA SER A 350 4.94 2.20 -20.03
C SER A 350 5.64 3.56 -20.12
N PRO A 351 6.98 3.63 -20.02
CA PRO A 351 7.71 4.86 -20.27
C PRO A 351 7.49 5.39 -21.70
N TYR A 352 7.14 4.51 -22.65
CA TYR A 352 6.84 4.89 -24.03
C TYR A 352 5.40 5.40 -24.23
N ALA A 353 4.57 5.40 -23.18
CA ALA A 353 3.31 6.15 -23.18
C ALA A 353 3.57 7.67 -23.13
N VAL A 354 4.76 8.09 -22.74
CA VAL A 354 5.22 9.49 -22.77
C VAL A 354 5.99 9.73 -24.07
N ASN A 355 5.80 10.89 -24.69
CA ASN A 355 6.58 11.33 -25.84
C ASN A 355 8.03 11.64 -25.42
N VAL A 356 8.87 10.60 -25.39
CA VAL A 356 10.26 10.65 -24.93
C VAL A 356 11.06 11.69 -25.71
N ALA A 357 10.94 11.71 -27.04
CA ALA A 357 11.71 12.60 -27.90
C ALA A 357 11.37 14.07 -27.63
N LEU A 358 10.08 14.42 -27.58
CA LEU A 358 9.64 15.78 -27.27
C LEU A 358 10.05 16.19 -25.85
N PHE A 359 9.97 15.27 -24.88
CA PHE A 359 10.38 15.53 -23.51
C PHE A 359 11.88 15.83 -23.41
N GLN A 360 12.74 15.00 -24.00
CA GLN A 360 14.18 15.20 -24.02
C GLN A 360 14.55 16.52 -24.71
N GLU A 361 13.94 16.80 -25.86
CA GLU A 361 14.18 18.05 -26.59
C GLU A 361 13.83 19.28 -25.74
N ASN A 362 12.64 19.28 -25.13
CA ASN A 362 12.19 20.39 -24.30
C ASN A 362 13.07 20.53 -23.05
N LEU A 363 13.41 19.44 -22.37
CA LEU A 363 14.27 19.47 -21.19
C LEU A 363 15.65 20.05 -21.53
N ARG A 364 16.24 19.65 -22.66
CA ARG A 364 17.50 20.21 -23.15
C ARG A 364 17.40 21.71 -23.43
N LYS A 365 16.36 22.15 -24.16
CA LYS A 365 16.11 23.58 -24.40
C LYS A 365 15.98 24.37 -23.10
N ILE A 366 15.29 23.81 -22.11
CA ILE A 366 15.10 24.46 -20.80
C ILE A 366 16.44 24.62 -20.08
N VAL A 367 17.26 23.56 -20.04
CA VAL A 367 18.59 23.61 -19.40
C VAL A 367 19.52 24.57 -20.15
N GLU A 368 19.43 24.64 -21.48
CA GLU A 368 20.14 25.60 -22.34
C GLU A 368 19.56 27.02 -22.29
N LYS A 369 18.52 27.28 -21.46
CA LYS A 369 17.85 28.59 -21.30
C LYS A 369 17.22 29.13 -22.60
N LYS A 370 16.83 28.23 -23.49
CA LYS A 370 16.12 28.55 -24.72
C LYS A 370 14.62 28.67 -24.45
N GLU A 371 13.96 29.42 -25.31
CA GLU A 371 12.51 29.52 -25.32
C GLU A 371 11.89 28.19 -25.73
N VAL A 372 10.86 27.75 -25.00
CA VAL A 372 10.16 26.50 -25.28
C VAL A 372 8.66 26.65 -25.02
N GLU A 373 7.84 26.10 -25.89
CA GLU A 373 6.42 25.93 -25.64
C GLU A 373 6.20 24.54 -25.04
N LEU A 374 5.65 24.51 -23.82
CA LEU A 374 5.37 23.24 -23.14
C LEU A 374 4.09 22.60 -23.70
N PRO A 375 4.03 21.26 -23.80
CA PRO A 375 2.79 20.58 -24.14
C PRO A 375 1.81 20.64 -22.96
N LYS A 376 0.58 20.20 -23.21
CA LYS A 376 -0.44 19.95 -22.20
C LYS A 376 -1.21 18.69 -22.58
N TYR A 377 -1.53 17.88 -21.59
CA TYR A 377 -2.37 16.70 -21.78
C TYR A 377 -3.72 16.86 -21.08
N ASP A 378 -4.81 16.51 -21.76
CA ASP A 378 -6.14 16.49 -21.17
C ASP A 378 -6.55 15.04 -20.83
N PHE A 379 -6.62 14.72 -19.54
CA PHE A 379 -7.00 13.39 -19.07
C PHE A 379 -8.47 13.02 -19.31
N LYS A 380 -9.35 13.99 -19.57
CA LYS A 380 -10.77 13.72 -19.88
C LYS A 380 -10.89 13.24 -21.33
N THR A 381 -10.33 14.01 -22.28
CA THR A 381 -10.35 13.66 -23.71
C THR A 381 -9.34 12.56 -24.05
N GLY A 382 -8.21 12.51 -23.35
CA GLY A 382 -7.11 11.58 -23.59
C GLY A 382 -6.21 11.99 -24.75
N THR A 383 -6.07 13.29 -24.98
CA THR A 383 -5.33 13.86 -26.12
C THR A 383 -4.30 14.88 -25.64
N GLY A 384 -3.15 14.90 -26.29
CA GLY A 384 -2.12 15.91 -26.10
C GLY A 384 -2.30 17.11 -27.01
N GLY A 385 -1.60 18.20 -26.70
CA GLY A 385 -1.53 19.38 -27.53
C GLY A 385 -0.48 20.37 -27.01
N LEU A 386 -0.27 21.46 -27.74
CA LEU A 386 0.54 22.56 -27.23
C LEU A 386 -0.27 23.35 -26.20
N SER A 387 0.40 23.82 -25.14
CA SER A 387 -0.28 24.55 -24.07
C SER A 387 -0.67 25.98 -24.45
N GLY A 388 -0.11 26.53 -25.54
CA GLY A 388 -0.20 27.95 -25.88
C GLY A 388 0.65 28.84 -24.97
N LYS A 389 1.50 28.24 -24.12
CA LYS A 389 2.34 28.95 -23.14
C LYS A 389 3.81 28.72 -23.45
N THR A 390 4.43 29.78 -23.93
CA THR A 390 5.87 29.84 -24.13
C THR A 390 6.57 30.30 -22.86
N ILE A 391 7.62 29.59 -22.48
CA ILE A 391 8.44 29.91 -21.31
C ILE A 391 9.88 30.16 -21.73
N ARG A 392 10.54 31.08 -21.03
CA ARG A 392 11.99 31.29 -21.11
C ARG A 392 12.58 31.12 -19.71
N PRO A 393 13.40 30.08 -19.48
CA PRO A 393 14.01 29.85 -18.17
C PRO A 393 14.91 31.01 -17.75
N GLU A 394 14.85 31.41 -16.48
CA GLU A 394 15.72 32.47 -15.95
C GLU A 394 17.18 32.01 -15.78
N GLU A 395 18.09 32.97 -15.70
CA GLU A 395 19.55 32.72 -15.68
C GLU A 395 20.02 31.89 -14.48
N HIS A 396 19.28 31.93 -13.37
CA HIS A 396 19.49 31.13 -12.15
C HIS A 396 18.33 30.16 -11.85
N GLY A 397 17.52 29.82 -12.86
CA GLY A 397 16.35 28.96 -12.72
C GLY A 397 16.71 27.49 -12.51
N LEU A 398 16.12 26.87 -11.49
CA LEU A 398 16.09 25.41 -11.33
C LEU A 398 14.90 24.84 -12.11
N VAL A 399 14.98 23.60 -12.58
CA VAL A 399 13.86 22.89 -13.19
C VAL A 399 13.45 21.75 -12.26
N ILE A 400 12.19 21.70 -11.88
CA ILE A 400 11.60 20.58 -11.15
C ILE A 400 10.77 19.78 -12.14
N VAL A 401 11.20 18.54 -12.42
CA VAL A 401 10.46 17.59 -13.25
C VAL A 401 9.75 16.62 -12.32
N GLU A 402 8.44 16.46 -12.48
CA GLU A 402 7.67 15.45 -11.76
C GLU A 402 6.99 14.47 -12.70
N GLY A 403 7.02 13.18 -12.35
CA GLY A 403 6.39 12.13 -13.14
C GLY A 403 6.73 10.74 -12.62
N ILE A 404 5.91 9.74 -12.94
CA ILE A 404 6.19 8.36 -12.51
C ILE A 404 7.54 7.86 -13.06
N HIS A 405 7.97 8.33 -14.23
CA HIS A 405 9.25 7.97 -14.85
C HIS A 405 10.36 9.01 -14.66
N ALA A 406 10.21 10.02 -13.79
CA ALA A 406 11.19 11.10 -13.69
C ALA A 406 12.61 10.61 -13.35
N LEU A 407 12.75 9.49 -12.62
CA LEU A 407 14.05 8.89 -12.32
C LEU A 407 14.57 7.91 -13.37
N ASN A 408 13.78 7.59 -14.40
CA ASN A 408 14.21 6.70 -15.47
C ASN A 408 15.21 7.42 -16.40
N PRO A 409 16.47 6.93 -16.54
CA PRO A 409 17.50 7.55 -17.37
C PRO A 409 17.11 7.79 -18.82
N LEU A 410 16.12 7.06 -19.33
CA LEU A 410 15.55 7.26 -20.67
C LEU A 410 15.18 8.72 -20.94
N PHE A 411 14.79 9.50 -19.94
CA PHE A 411 14.30 10.86 -20.14
C PHE A 411 15.34 11.97 -19.99
N TRP A 412 16.54 11.65 -19.52
CA TRP A 412 17.57 12.65 -19.17
C TRP A 412 19.00 12.18 -19.44
N SER A 413 19.19 11.11 -20.23
CA SER A 413 20.51 10.54 -20.53
C SER A 413 21.50 11.52 -21.17
N GLU A 414 21.02 12.59 -21.78
CA GLU A 414 21.84 13.64 -22.40
C GLU A 414 22.36 14.69 -21.40
N LEU A 415 21.85 14.71 -20.17
CA LEU A 415 22.24 15.69 -19.16
C LEU A 415 23.42 15.21 -18.31
N PRO A 416 24.33 16.11 -17.88
CA PRO A 416 25.39 15.77 -16.93
C PRO A 416 24.80 15.28 -15.61
N LYS A 417 25.25 14.13 -15.10
CA LYS A 417 24.72 13.51 -13.88
C LYS A 417 24.86 14.42 -12.65
N GLU A 418 25.92 15.21 -12.61
CA GLU A 418 26.25 16.14 -11.54
C GLU A 418 25.22 17.28 -11.45
N SER A 419 24.55 17.59 -12.56
CA SER A 419 23.50 18.62 -12.63
C SER A 419 22.12 18.16 -12.14
N ILE A 420 21.98 16.87 -11.83
CA ILE A 420 20.71 16.23 -11.50
C ILE A 420 20.65 15.92 -10.01
N PHE A 421 19.56 16.33 -9.36
CA PHE A 421 19.19 15.91 -8.01
C PHE A 421 17.93 15.05 -8.06
N LYS A 422 17.97 13.85 -7.47
CA LYS A 422 16.92 12.84 -7.58
C LYS A 422 16.16 12.69 -6.27
N ILE A 423 14.84 12.82 -6.31
CA ILE A 423 13.95 12.65 -5.17
C ILE A 423 12.95 11.53 -5.47
N TYR A 424 12.81 10.59 -4.54
CA TYR A 424 11.73 9.63 -4.55
C TYR A 424 10.70 9.94 -3.46
N VAL A 425 9.43 10.02 -3.83
CA VAL A 425 8.33 10.28 -2.89
C VAL A 425 7.41 9.06 -2.78
N SER A 426 7.02 8.72 -1.56
CA SER A 426 6.11 7.59 -1.32
C SER A 426 5.31 7.80 -0.02
N PRO A 427 4.01 7.47 0.02
CA PRO A 427 3.23 7.52 1.25
C PRO A 427 3.48 6.24 2.05
N LEU A 428 4.58 6.23 2.80
CA LEU A 428 4.93 5.14 3.70
C LEU A 428 4.08 5.28 4.96
N THR A 429 2.85 4.75 4.89
CA THR A 429 1.92 4.73 6.01
C THR A 429 2.47 3.89 7.15
N GLU A 430 2.51 4.49 8.33
CA GLU A 430 3.31 3.94 9.41
C GLU A 430 2.60 3.75 10.73
N VAL A 431 1.46 4.40 10.94
CA VAL A 431 0.62 4.05 12.08
C VAL A 431 -0.11 2.75 11.73
N PRO A 432 0.24 1.62 12.38
CA PRO A 432 -0.45 0.37 12.15
C PRO A 432 -1.82 0.41 12.82
N LEU A 433 -2.71 -0.52 12.44
CA LEU A 433 -3.94 -0.73 13.18
C LEU A 433 -3.63 -1.17 14.62
N ASP A 434 -2.67 -2.08 14.77
CA ASP A 434 -2.13 -2.59 16.03
C ASP A 434 -0.75 -3.24 15.79
N THR A 435 -0.11 -3.80 16.82
CA THR A 435 1.26 -4.38 16.75
C THR A 435 1.46 -5.50 15.71
N HIS A 436 0.38 -6.14 15.25
CA HIS A 436 0.40 -7.26 14.29
C HIS A 436 -0.30 -6.92 12.96
N ASN A 437 -1.03 -5.81 12.90
CA ASN A 437 -1.83 -5.41 11.76
C ASN A 437 -1.32 -4.09 11.15
N ARG A 438 -0.26 -4.16 10.35
CA ARG A 438 0.24 -2.99 9.61
C ARG A 438 -0.73 -2.56 8.51
N ILE A 439 -0.60 -1.31 8.08
CA ILE A 439 -1.29 -0.76 6.92
C ILE A 439 -0.38 -0.85 5.68
N PRO A 440 -0.76 -1.57 4.62
CA PRO A 440 0.01 -1.56 3.38
C PRO A 440 -0.02 -0.17 2.71
N THR A 441 1.14 0.33 2.29
CA THR A 441 1.23 1.55 1.44
C THR A 441 0.34 1.47 0.19
N THR A 442 0.12 0.28 -0.35
CA THR A 442 -0.77 0.08 -1.50
C THR A 442 -2.22 0.45 -1.20
N ASP A 443 -2.68 0.23 0.03
CA ASP A 443 -4.06 0.55 0.43
C ASP A 443 -4.25 2.06 0.56
N THR A 444 -3.30 2.78 1.15
CA THR A 444 -3.31 4.24 1.17
C THR A 444 -3.28 4.82 -0.25
N ARG A 445 -2.46 4.24 -1.14
CA ARG A 445 -2.33 4.73 -2.52
C ARG A 445 -3.57 4.47 -3.38
N ILE A 446 -4.21 3.31 -3.26
CA ILE A 446 -5.45 3.05 -4.01
C ILE A 446 -6.58 3.97 -3.53
N LEU A 447 -6.67 4.28 -2.23
CA LEU A 447 -7.65 5.24 -1.70
C LEU A 447 -7.44 6.65 -2.26
N ARG A 448 -6.19 7.15 -2.22
CA ARG A 448 -5.81 8.42 -2.86
C ARG A 448 -6.16 8.42 -4.36
N ARG A 449 -5.87 7.31 -5.05
CA ARG A 449 -6.13 7.16 -6.49
C ARG A 449 -7.62 7.15 -6.81
N ILE A 450 -8.45 6.47 -6.02
CA ILE A 450 -9.92 6.46 -6.20
C ILE A 450 -10.48 7.87 -6.11
N ILE A 451 -10.08 8.64 -5.09
CA ILE A 451 -10.54 10.03 -4.94
C ILE A 451 -10.10 10.88 -6.13
N ARG A 452 -8.80 10.85 -6.47
CA ARG A 452 -8.23 11.64 -7.56
C ARG A 452 -8.85 11.29 -8.91
N ASP A 453 -8.96 10.01 -9.23
CA ASP A 453 -9.46 9.56 -10.52
C ASP A 453 -10.94 9.90 -10.68
N HIS A 454 -11.73 9.82 -9.60
CA HIS A 454 -13.12 10.26 -9.56
C HIS A 454 -13.27 11.77 -9.77
N GLN A 455 -12.46 12.58 -9.08
CA GLN A 455 -12.55 14.04 -9.14
C GLN A 455 -12.01 14.63 -10.45
N PHE A 456 -10.89 14.11 -10.97
CA PHE A 456 -10.13 14.78 -12.03
C PHE A 456 -10.07 14.02 -13.35
N ARG A 457 -10.32 12.70 -13.37
CA ARG A 457 -10.07 11.82 -14.53
C ARG A 457 -11.31 11.12 -15.08
N ASN A 458 -12.50 11.37 -14.52
CA ASN A 458 -13.77 10.79 -14.95
C ASN A 458 -13.78 9.25 -14.92
N TYR A 459 -13.13 8.65 -13.92
CA TYR A 459 -13.21 7.22 -13.65
C TYR A 459 -14.04 6.94 -12.39
N SER A 460 -14.85 5.89 -12.44
CA SER A 460 -15.52 5.38 -11.23
C SER A 460 -14.55 4.62 -10.32
N ALA A 461 -14.88 4.46 -9.04
CA ALA A 461 -14.11 3.62 -8.13
C ALA A 461 -13.96 2.19 -8.67
N ALA A 462 -15.00 1.64 -9.30
CA ALA A 462 -14.95 0.31 -9.89
C ALA A 462 -13.88 0.21 -10.99
N GLN A 463 -13.83 1.19 -11.90
CA GLN A 463 -12.82 1.22 -12.96
C GLN A 463 -11.41 1.38 -12.40
N THR A 464 -11.21 2.25 -11.40
CA THR A 464 -9.90 2.42 -10.75
C THR A 464 -9.44 1.15 -10.04
N ILE A 465 -10.34 0.46 -9.33
CA ILE A 465 -10.04 -0.81 -8.65
C ILE A 465 -9.64 -1.89 -9.66
N LEU A 466 -10.39 -2.05 -10.76
CA LEU A 466 -10.11 -3.06 -11.78
C LEU A 466 -8.79 -2.82 -12.52
N ARG A 467 -8.37 -1.56 -12.64
CA ARG A 467 -7.07 -1.19 -13.26
C ARG A 467 -5.90 -1.27 -12.29
N TRP A 468 -6.14 -1.35 -10.98
CA TRP A 468 -5.07 -1.34 -9.99
C TRP A 468 -4.00 -2.43 -10.18
N PRO A 469 -4.32 -3.67 -10.60
CA PRO A 469 -3.30 -4.68 -10.87
C PRO A 469 -2.30 -4.28 -11.96
N SER A 470 -2.76 -3.75 -13.11
CA SER A 470 -1.86 -3.35 -14.20
C SER A 470 -0.98 -2.16 -13.81
N VAL A 471 -1.53 -1.24 -13.02
CA VAL A 471 -0.77 -0.14 -12.41
C VAL A 471 0.39 -0.66 -11.56
N ARG A 472 0.11 -1.65 -10.71
CA ARG A 472 1.10 -2.23 -9.80
C ARG A 472 2.17 -3.01 -10.56
N GLU A 473 1.80 -3.65 -11.65
CA GLU A 473 2.74 -4.31 -12.57
C GLU A 473 3.66 -3.28 -13.24
N GLY A 474 3.10 -2.24 -13.86
CA GLY A 474 3.88 -1.17 -14.49
C GLY A 474 4.83 -0.46 -13.53
N GLU A 475 4.38 -0.20 -12.29
CA GLU A 475 5.26 0.35 -11.24
C GLU A 475 6.45 -0.56 -10.92
N SER A 476 6.21 -1.87 -10.87
CA SER A 476 7.24 -2.87 -10.56
C SER A 476 8.28 -2.97 -11.68
N GLN A 477 7.85 -2.77 -12.93
CA GLN A 477 8.72 -2.84 -14.10
C GLN A 477 9.46 -1.51 -14.37
N TYR A 478 8.80 -0.37 -14.19
CA TYR A 478 9.27 0.90 -14.73
C TYR A 478 9.56 2.00 -13.70
N VAL A 479 9.17 1.81 -12.43
CA VAL A 479 9.33 2.83 -11.37
C VAL A 479 10.24 2.33 -10.24
N PHE A 480 9.90 1.20 -9.62
CA PHE A 480 10.66 0.65 -8.49
C PHE A 480 12.12 0.28 -8.79
N PRO A 481 12.52 -0.09 -10.02
CA PRO A 481 13.93 -0.33 -10.31
C PRO A 481 14.82 0.90 -10.11
N PHE A 482 14.28 2.12 -10.25
CA PHE A 482 15.04 3.36 -10.19
C PHE A 482 14.99 4.08 -8.83
N GLN A 483 14.17 3.60 -7.88
CA GLN A 483 13.96 4.32 -6.61
C GLN A 483 15.23 4.44 -5.76
N GLU A 484 16.09 3.41 -5.74
CA GLU A 484 17.32 3.40 -4.93
C GLU A 484 18.39 4.39 -5.44
N GLU A 485 18.25 4.85 -6.69
CA GLU A 485 19.09 5.91 -7.27
C GLU A 485 18.77 7.29 -6.73
N ALA A 486 17.67 7.47 -5.99
CA ALA A 486 17.30 8.77 -5.45
C ALA A 486 18.30 9.25 -4.41
N ASP A 487 18.69 10.53 -4.48
CA ASP A 487 19.53 11.18 -3.47
C ASP A 487 18.78 11.28 -2.14
N VAL A 488 17.47 11.53 -2.19
CA VAL A 488 16.59 11.64 -1.02
C VAL A 488 15.27 10.90 -1.23
N PHE A 489 14.82 10.24 -0.16
CA PHE A 489 13.45 9.75 -0.04
C PHE A 489 12.62 10.69 0.84
N PHE A 490 11.39 10.98 0.42
CA PHE A 490 10.43 11.75 1.20
C PHE A 490 9.15 10.94 1.44
N ASN A 491 8.78 10.78 2.70
CA ASN A 491 7.53 10.15 3.08
C ASN A 491 6.38 11.15 2.97
N THR A 492 5.46 10.95 2.03
CA THR A 492 4.29 11.83 1.83
C THR A 492 3.09 11.44 2.66
N ALA A 493 3.17 10.37 3.47
CA ALA A 493 2.08 9.99 4.37
C ALA A 493 2.04 10.94 5.57
N LEU A 494 0.83 11.37 5.94
CA LEU A 494 0.55 12.05 7.21
C LEU A 494 -0.10 11.06 8.16
N VAL A 495 0.17 11.19 9.46
CA VAL A 495 -0.30 10.21 10.44
C VAL A 495 -1.84 10.15 10.50
N TYR A 496 -2.49 11.30 10.40
CA TYR A 496 -3.95 11.42 10.43
C TYR A 496 -4.63 11.19 9.07
N GLU A 497 -3.86 10.84 8.03
CA GLU A 497 -4.33 10.89 6.66
C GLU A 497 -5.56 10.03 6.39
N LEU A 498 -5.58 8.79 6.86
CA LEU A 498 -6.70 7.89 6.58
C LEU A 498 -7.99 8.34 7.26
N ALA A 499 -7.88 8.96 8.44
CA ALA A 499 -9.00 9.62 9.12
C ALA A 499 -9.53 10.82 8.32
N ALA A 500 -8.64 11.56 7.64
CA ALA A 500 -9.01 12.68 6.78
C ALA A 500 -9.59 12.24 5.41
N LEU A 501 -9.04 11.19 4.80
CA LEU A 501 -9.49 10.70 3.49
C LEU A 501 -10.82 9.95 3.57
N LYS A 502 -11.14 9.37 4.73
CA LYS A 502 -12.36 8.58 4.98
C LYS A 502 -13.62 9.25 4.43
N THR A 503 -13.88 10.50 4.81
CA THR A 503 -15.11 11.22 4.43
C THR A 503 -15.20 11.52 2.93
N ALA A 504 -14.06 11.55 2.23
CA ALA A 504 -14.01 11.79 0.79
C ALA A 504 -14.14 10.50 -0.02
N VAL A 505 -13.64 9.37 0.49
CA VAL A 505 -13.57 8.11 -0.28
C VAL A 505 -14.76 7.19 -0.05
N GLU A 506 -15.37 7.18 1.14
CA GLU A 506 -16.49 6.29 1.46
C GLU A 506 -17.68 6.46 0.49
N PRO A 507 -18.15 7.70 0.19
CA PRO A 507 -19.26 7.89 -0.75
C PRO A 507 -18.95 7.41 -2.17
N VAL A 508 -17.67 7.39 -2.57
CA VAL A 508 -17.24 6.94 -3.90
C VAL A 508 -17.17 5.41 -3.96
N LEU A 509 -16.76 4.76 -2.86
CA LEU A 509 -16.73 3.31 -2.72
C LEU A 509 -18.14 2.70 -2.65
N GLU A 510 -19.09 3.38 -2.00
CA GLU A 510 -20.49 2.95 -1.91
C GLU A 510 -21.19 2.86 -3.27
N GLN A 511 -20.70 3.59 -4.27
CA GLN A 511 -21.23 3.57 -5.64
C GLN A 511 -20.78 2.36 -6.46
N VAL A 512 -19.90 1.50 -5.94
CA VAL A 512 -19.43 0.31 -6.67
C VAL A 512 -20.55 -0.74 -6.76
N PRO A 513 -20.99 -1.16 -7.97
CA PRO A 513 -22.07 -2.13 -8.14
C PRO A 513 -21.74 -3.49 -7.52
N VAL A 514 -22.74 -4.16 -6.92
CA VAL A 514 -22.58 -5.44 -6.20
C VAL A 514 -22.15 -6.59 -7.13
N ASP A 515 -22.60 -6.54 -8.38
CA ASP A 515 -22.28 -7.50 -9.44
C ASP A 515 -20.89 -7.25 -10.08
N SER A 516 -20.25 -6.13 -9.78
CA SER A 516 -18.89 -5.82 -10.27
C SER A 516 -17.82 -6.66 -9.58
N TYR A 517 -16.83 -7.14 -10.33
CA TYR A 517 -15.61 -7.74 -9.77
C TYR A 517 -14.82 -6.79 -8.84
N ALA A 518 -15.05 -5.48 -8.93
CA ALA A 518 -14.46 -4.50 -8.02
C ALA A 518 -15.08 -4.52 -6.61
N TYR A 519 -16.29 -5.07 -6.46
CA TYR A 519 -17.09 -4.95 -5.25
C TYR A 519 -16.40 -5.56 -4.02
N GLY A 520 -15.71 -6.69 -4.19
CA GLY A 520 -14.97 -7.33 -3.10
C GLY A 520 -13.87 -6.44 -2.51
N GLU A 521 -13.11 -5.77 -3.37
CA GLU A 521 -12.05 -4.85 -2.93
C GLU A 521 -12.66 -3.56 -2.37
N ALA A 522 -13.77 -3.07 -2.92
CA ALA A 522 -14.50 -1.92 -2.37
C ALA A 522 -14.99 -2.20 -0.94
N LEU A 523 -15.63 -3.35 -0.69
CA LEU A 523 -16.05 -3.78 0.65
C LEU A 523 -14.85 -3.93 1.61
N ARG A 524 -13.73 -4.45 1.11
CA ARG A 524 -12.50 -4.60 1.91
C ARG A 524 -11.95 -3.23 2.33
N LEU A 525 -11.93 -2.25 1.41
CA LEU A 525 -11.52 -0.87 1.66
C LEU A 525 -12.49 -0.13 2.60
N MET A 526 -13.81 -0.33 2.46
CA MET A 526 -14.79 0.20 3.41
C MET A 526 -14.58 -0.37 4.82
N LYS A 527 -14.38 -1.70 4.93
CA LYS A 527 -14.03 -2.35 6.20
C LYS A 527 -12.72 -1.80 6.77
N PHE A 528 -11.73 -1.52 5.94
CA PHE A 528 -10.47 -0.89 6.34
C PHE A 528 -10.66 0.53 6.89
N LEU A 529 -11.49 1.35 6.24
CA LEU A 529 -11.77 2.70 6.69
C LEU A 529 -12.60 2.72 7.98
N SER A 530 -13.33 1.65 8.29
CA SER A 530 -14.10 1.52 9.53
C SER A 530 -13.27 1.48 10.82
N TYR A 531 -11.94 1.34 10.72
CA TYR A 531 -11.05 1.43 11.88
C TYR A 531 -10.69 2.87 12.26
N PHE A 532 -11.02 3.86 11.42
CA PHE A 532 -10.66 5.27 11.63
C PHE A 532 -11.90 6.08 11.97
N LEU A 533 -11.80 6.90 13.02
CA LEU A 533 -12.71 8.02 13.22
C LEU A 533 -12.40 9.13 12.19
N PRO A 534 -13.40 9.86 11.69
CA PRO A 534 -13.17 10.91 10.71
C PRO A 534 -12.55 12.16 11.35
N ILE A 535 -11.64 12.81 10.64
CA ILE A 535 -11.17 14.17 10.94
C ILE A 535 -11.84 15.14 9.96
N PRO A 536 -12.41 16.25 10.44
CA PRO A 536 -13.11 17.18 9.57
C PRO A 536 -12.13 17.92 8.65
N VAL A 537 -12.60 18.22 7.43
CA VAL A 537 -11.77 18.76 6.35
C VAL A 537 -11.26 20.17 6.65
N ASP A 538 -11.94 20.93 7.50
CA ASP A 538 -11.55 22.27 7.95
C ASP A 538 -10.28 22.27 8.84
N ALA A 539 -10.05 21.19 9.60
CA ALA A 539 -8.85 21.02 10.42
C ALA A 539 -7.56 20.89 9.59
N ILE A 540 -7.67 20.52 8.31
CA ILE A 540 -6.53 20.21 7.46
C ILE A 540 -5.95 21.51 6.87
N PRO A 541 -4.65 21.82 7.01
CA PRO A 541 -4.09 23.04 6.42
C PRO A 541 -4.27 23.11 4.90
N ARG A 542 -4.51 24.32 4.36
CA ARG A 542 -4.77 24.51 2.91
C ARG A 542 -3.58 24.17 2.00
N HIS A 543 -2.38 24.11 2.56
CA HIS A 543 -1.15 23.71 1.84
C HIS A 543 -0.78 22.24 2.08
N SER A 544 -1.61 21.47 2.80
CA SER A 544 -1.42 20.04 3.02
C SER A 544 -1.41 19.27 1.70
N ILE A 545 -0.62 18.18 1.64
CA ILE A 545 -0.69 17.21 0.53
C ILE A 545 -2.11 16.62 0.41
N LEU A 546 -2.83 16.49 1.52
CA LEU A 546 -4.17 15.88 1.51
C LEU A 546 -5.21 16.73 0.79
N ARG A 547 -4.97 18.04 0.65
CA ARG A 547 -5.89 18.97 -0.02
C ARG A 547 -6.02 18.70 -1.52
N GLU A 548 -5.10 17.94 -2.11
CA GLU A 548 -5.25 17.35 -3.44
C GLU A 548 -6.46 16.41 -3.52
N PHE A 549 -6.79 15.71 -2.44
CA PHE A 549 -7.83 14.68 -2.39
C PHE A 549 -9.12 15.18 -1.71
N VAL A 550 -9.00 15.91 -0.60
CA VAL A 550 -10.16 16.35 0.19
C VAL A 550 -10.70 17.74 -0.22
N GLY A 551 -10.06 18.40 -1.19
CA GLY A 551 -10.42 19.73 -1.66
C GLY A 551 -9.98 20.87 -0.72
N GLY A 552 -10.18 22.12 -1.14
CA GLY A 552 -9.83 23.33 -0.36
C GLY A 552 -8.33 23.71 -0.39
N SER A 553 -7.61 23.26 -1.42
CA SER A 553 -6.18 23.53 -1.59
C SER A 553 -5.88 25.00 -1.90
N SER A 554 -4.76 25.52 -1.37
CA SER A 554 -4.15 26.77 -1.83
C SER A 554 -3.44 26.62 -3.18
N PHE A 555 -3.16 25.38 -3.61
CA PHE A 555 -2.56 25.07 -4.90
C PHE A 555 -3.63 24.78 -5.96
N ARG A 556 -3.36 25.21 -7.19
CA ARG A 556 -4.13 24.79 -8.37
C ARG A 556 -3.48 23.56 -8.98
N TYR A 557 -4.27 22.53 -9.30
CA TYR A 557 -3.81 21.27 -9.86
C TYR A 557 -4.09 21.20 -11.36
#